data_AF-A0A3L7S4A0-F1
#
_entry.id   AF-A0A3L7S4A0-F1
#
_cell.length_a   1.000
_cell.length_b   1.000
_cell.length_c   1.000
_cell.angle_alpha   90.00
_cell.angle_beta   90.00
_cell.angle_gamma   90.00
#
_symmetry.space_group_name_H-M   'P 1'
#
loop_
_entity.id
_entity.type
_entity.pdbx_description
1 polymer ?
#
loop_
_entity_poly.entity_id
_entity_poly.type
_entity_poly.pdbx_seq_one_letter_code
_entity_poly.pdbx_strand_id
1 'polypeptide(L)'
;MPTSPRLAGAFAIVVAAGLAAGGCNPPSKPAPVPSAAVHDHAHDDHHTHPDTLVEGVAALRKCATDIGAKLASGSRDAADDAVHGLGHMLEDLPALAAKAKLSAAAAETANKSIGELEECFGKLDEALHAAEGQGESPAEVHASLKDRIEVALKALE
;
A
#
# COMPACT_ATOMS: atom_id res chain seq x y z
N MET A 1 -10.09 -28.20 28.44
CA MET A 1 -8.81 -28.86 28.84
C MET A 1 -9.09 -30.34 29.01
N PRO A 2 -8.38 -31.18 28.26
CA PRO A 2 -7.26 -31.90 28.86
C PRO A 2 -5.98 -31.73 28.06
N THR A 3 -4.92 -31.39 28.79
CA THR A 3 -3.53 -31.31 28.39
C THR A 3 -2.88 -32.69 28.47
N SER A 4 -2.04 -33.04 27.49
CA SER A 4 -0.73 -33.73 27.61
C SER A 4 -0.31 -34.32 26.24
N PRO A 5 0.97 -34.68 26.03
CA PRO A 5 2.19 -33.96 26.37
C PRO A 5 3.13 -33.81 25.14
N ARG A 6 4.12 -32.93 25.30
CA ARG A 6 5.22 -32.66 24.38
C ARG A 6 6.12 -33.89 24.21
N LEU A 7 6.43 -34.28 22.97
CA LEU A 7 7.59 -35.12 22.67
C LEU A 7 8.74 -34.22 22.20
N ALA A 8 9.78 -34.19 23.02
CA ALA A 8 11.09 -33.67 22.67
C ALA A 8 11.75 -34.63 21.67
N GLY A 9 12.20 -34.09 20.53
CA GLY A 9 13.03 -34.79 19.56
C GLY A 9 14.25 -33.96 19.25
N ALA A 10 15.30 -34.10 20.07
CA ALA A 10 16.64 -33.63 19.76
C ALA A 10 17.26 -34.57 18.72
N PHE A 11 17.71 -34.05 17.58
CA PHE A 11 18.56 -34.81 16.66
C PHE A 11 19.78 -33.99 16.23
N ALA A 12 20.89 -34.40 16.82
CA ALA A 12 22.27 -34.51 16.34
C ALA A 12 22.76 -33.57 15.21
N ILE A 13 23.76 -32.78 15.59
CA ILE A 13 24.78 -32.15 14.75
C ILE A 13 25.59 -33.23 14.00
N VAL A 14 25.77 -33.06 12.69
CA VAL A 14 26.89 -33.66 11.95
C VAL A 14 27.62 -32.55 11.19
N VAL A 15 28.76 -32.14 11.74
CA VAL A 15 29.79 -31.36 11.04
C VAL A 15 30.72 -32.36 10.37
N ALA A 16 30.81 -32.32 9.04
CA ALA A 16 31.85 -32.99 8.29
C ALA A 16 32.65 -31.93 7.52
N ALA A 17 33.82 -31.60 8.08
CA ALA A 17 34.86 -30.83 7.40
C ALA A 17 35.70 -31.77 6.53
N GLY A 18 35.89 -31.40 5.26
CA GLY A 18 36.81 -32.06 4.34
C GLY A 18 37.61 -31.01 3.55
N LEU A 19 38.91 -30.94 3.83
CA LEU A 19 39.87 -30.04 3.18
C LEU A 19 40.49 -30.69 1.93
N ALA A 20 40.51 -29.90 0.85
CA ALA A 20 41.55 -29.71 -0.17
C ALA A 20 42.00 -30.86 -1.11
N ALA A 21 41.81 -30.63 -2.42
CA ALA A 21 42.85 -30.78 -3.44
C ALA A 21 42.56 -29.82 -4.61
N GLY A 22 43.59 -29.10 -5.06
CA GLY A 22 43.49 -28.02 -6.04
C GLY A 22 43.51 -28.48 -7.50
N GLY A 23 42.85 -27.68 -8.34
CA GLY A 23 42.95 -27.74 -9.79
C GLY A 23 42.73 -26.33 -10.35
N CYS A 24 43.79 -25.70 -10.84
CA CYS A 24 43.70 -24.44 -11.57
C CYS A 24 43.03 -24.70 -12.92
N ASN A 25 41.80 -24.23 -13.09
CA ASN A 25 41.14 -24.12 -14.39
C ASN A 25 40.93 -22.62 -14.66
N PRO A 26 41.24 -22.09 -15.85
CA PRO A 26 40.85 -20.73 -16.21
C PRO A 26 39.32 -20.61 -16.21
N PRO A 27 38.75 -19.47 -15.80
CA PRO A 27 37.31 -19.31 -15.72
C PRO A 27 36.69 -19.37 -17.12
N SER A 28 35.99 -20.46 -17.43
CA SER A 28 35.01 -20.48 -18.51
C SER A 28 33.95 -19.43 -18.21
N LYS A 29 33.86 -18.44 -19.09
CA LYS A 29 32.83 -17.40 -19.10
C LYS A 29 31.45 -18.07 -18.94
N PRO A 30 30.65 -17.72 -17.92
CA PRO A 30 29.31 -18.27 -17.79
C PRO A 30 28.50 -17.90 -19.04
N ALA A 31 27.80 -18.88 -19.61
CA ALA A 31 26.71 -18.58 -20.52
C ALA A 31 25.71 -17.67 -19.79
N PRO A 32 25.10 -16.67 -20.47
CA PRO A 32 24.04 -15.89 -19.85
C PRO A 32 22.92 -16.85 -19.47
N VAL A 33 22.72 -17.04 -18.17
CA VAL A 33 21.47 -17.57 -17.65
C VAL A 33 20.37 -16.66 -18.16
N PRO A 34 19.25 -17.17 -18.70
CA PRO A 34 18.07 -16.34 -18.84
C PRO A 34 17.72 -15.89 -17.44
N SER A 35 17.92 -14.59 -17.17
CA SER A 35 17.37 -13.97 -15.97
C SER A 35 15.89 -14.34 -15.93
N ALA A 36 15.50 -15.04 -14.87
CA ALA A 36 14.11 -15.08 -14.47
C ALA A 36 13.58 -13.65 -14.56
N ALA A 37 12.49 -13.47 -15.28
CA ALA A 37 11.83 -12.21 -15.49
C ALA A 37 11.91 -11.38 -14.19
N VAL A 38 12.76 -10.35 -14.21
CA VAL A 38 12.48 -9.17 -13.40
C VAL A 38 11.05 -8.84 -13.77
N HIS A 39 10.15 -8.95 -12.80
CA HIS A 39 8.80 -8.48 -12.99
C HIS A 39 8.94 -6.96 -13.08
N ASP A 40 9.27 -6.49 -14.28
CA ASP A 40 9.10 -5.13 -14.72
C ASP A 40 7.59 -4.97 -14.81
N HIS A 41 6.95 -4.82 -13.65
CA HIS A 41 5.67 -4.15 -13.60
C HIS A 41 5.97 -2.68 -13.90
N ALA A 42 6.19 -2.40 -15.19
CA ALA A 42 5.94 -1.09 -15.73
C ALA A 42 4.44 -0.86 -15.58
N HIS A 43 4.04 -0.45 -14.37
CA HIS A 43 2.78 0.22 -14.18
C HIS A 43 2.93 1.50 -14.99
N ASP A 44 2.32 1.51 -16.17
CA ASP A 44 2.02 2.74 -16.88
C ASP A 44 1.04 3.48 -15.96
N ASP A 45 1.59 4.16 -14.95
CA ASP A 45 0.89 4.96 -13.94
C ASP A 45 0.35 6.22 -14.63
N HIS A 46 -0.57 6.00 -15.56
CA HIS A 46 -1.45 7.02 -16.08
C HIS A 46 -2.51 7.36 -15.02
N HIS A 47 -2.05 7.69 -13.81
CA HIS A 47 -2.89 8.36 -12.83
C HIS A 47 -3.20 9.74 -13.39
N THR A 48 -4.47 9.93 -13.75
CA THR A 48 -4.93 11.20 -14.31
C THR A 48 -4.91 12.23 -13.19
N HIS A 49 -3.97 13.19 -13.28
CA HIS A 49 -3.89 14.30 -12.35
C HIS A 49 -5.06 15.28 -12.60
N PRO A 50 -5.80 15.67 -11.55
CA PRO A 50 -6.89 16.63 -11.68
C PRO A 50 -6.36 18.06 -11.95
N ASP A 51 -7.04 18.81 -12.81
CA ASP A 51 -6.67 20.20 -13.13
C ASP A 51 -7.25 21.21 -12.12
N THR A 52 -8.35 20.83 -11.44
CA THR A 52 -9.06 21.66 -10.46
C THR A 52 -9.31 20.92 -9.15
N LEU A 53 -9.47 21.68 -8.06
CA LEU A 53 -9.82 21.12 -6.75
C LEU A 53 -11.13 20.32 -6.81
N VAL A 54 -12.13 20.80 -7.56
CA VAL A 54 -13.43 20.13 -7.71
C VAL A 54 -13.30 18.79 -8.39
N GLU A 55 -12.51 18.71 -9.47
CA GLU A 55 -12.23 17.44 -10.15
C GLU A 55 -11.46 16.48 -9.26
N GLY A 56 -10.48 16.98 -8.50
CA GLY A 56 -9.72 16.17 -7.54
C GLY A 56 -10.61 15.58 -6.45
N VAL A 57 -11.50 16.38 -5.85
CA VAL A 57 -12.46 15.90 -4.84
C VAL A 57 -13.42 14.86 -5.42
N ALA A 58 -13.91 15.06 -6.64
CA ALA A 58 -14.77 14.09 -7.31
C ALA A 58 -14.04 12.76 -7.60
N ALA A 59 -12.79 12.83 -8.06
CA ALA A 59 -11.96 11.67 -8.33
C ALA A 59 -11.62 10.90 -7.04
N LEU A 60 -11.26 11.60 -5.96
CA LEU A 60 -11.05 11.00 -4.64
C LEU A 60 -12.27 10.24 -4.14
N ARG A 61 -13.47 10.82 -4.26
CA ARG A 61 -14.70 10.14 -3.82
C ARG A 61 -14.95 8.85 -4.59
N LYS A 62 -14.73 8.88 -5.91
CA LYS A 62 -14.85 7.69 -6.76
C LYS A 62 -13.81 6.64 -6.34
N CYS A 63 -12.58 7.05 -6.10
CA CYS A 63 -11.51 6.15 -5.67
C CYS A 63 -11.79 5.54 -4.28
N ALA A 64 -12.21 6.34 -3.29
CA ALA A 64 -12.59 5.86 -1.96
C ALA A 64 -13.72 4.81 -2.02
N THR A 65 -14.71 5.01 -2.89
CA THR A 65 -15.78 4.04 -3.11
C THR A 65 -15.26 2.74 -3.73
N ASP A 66 -14.35 2.86 -4.70
CA ASP A 66 -13.73 1.75 -5.42
C ASP A 66 -12.84 0.90 -4.50
N ILE A 67 -12.05 1.53 -3.62
CA ILE A 67 -11.26 0.87 -2.57
C ILE A 67 -12.18 -0.01 -1.71
N GLY A 68 -13.30 0.53 -1.22
CA GLY A 68 -14.27 -0.23 -0.44
C GLY A 68 -14.83 -1.45 -1.18
N ALA A 69 -15.09 -1.32 -2.50
CA ALA A 69 -15.56 -2.42 -3.33
C ALA A 69 -14.49 -3.51 -3.54
N LYS A 70 -13.23 -3.11 -3.75
CA LYS A 70 -12.10 -4.04 -3.91
C LYS A 70 -11.75 -4.78 -2.63
N LEU A 71 -11.84 -4.10 -1.47
CA LEU A 71 -11.71 -4.77 -0.17
C LEU A 71 -12.83 -5.79 0.05
N ALA A 72 -14.07 -5.45 -0.32
CA ALA A 72 -15.21 -6.36 -0.21
C ALA A 72 -15.12 -7.58 -1.14
N SER A 73 -14.39 -7.47 -2.27
CA SER A 73 -14.12 -8.61 -3.16
C SER A 73 -12.92 -9.46 -2.72
N GLY A 74 -12.22 -9.08 -1.65
CA GLY A 74 -11.02 -9.77 -1.16
C GLY A 74 -9.77 -9.56 -2.03
N SER A 75 -9.81 -8.62 -2.98
CA SER A 75 -8.67 -8.33 -3.86
C SER A 75 -7.73 -7.32 -3.20
N ARG A 76 -6.78 -7.82 -2.40
CA ARG A 76 -5.79 -7.01 -1.67
C ARG A 76 -4.93 -6.16 -2.61
N ASP A 77 -4.29 -6.76 -3.60
CA ASP A 77 -3.41 -6.05 -4.55
C ASP A 77 -4.16 -4.95 -5.30
N ALA A 78 -5.39 -5.22 -5.73
CA ALA A 78 -6.18 -4.20 -6.41
C ALA A 78 -6.57 -3.03 -5.47
N ALA A 79 -6.80 -3.32 -4.18
CA ALA A 79 -7.07 -2.30 -3.18
C ALA A 79 -5.81 -1.46 -2.89
N ASP A 80 -4.64 -2.10 -2.86
CA ASP A 80 -3.32 -1.47 -2.75
C ASP A 80 -3.07 -0.48 -3.89
N ASP A 81 -3.20 -0.93 -5.14
CA ASP A 81 -3.08 -0.07 -6.32
C ASP A 81 -4.02 1.14 -6.26
N ALA A 82 -5.24 0.93 -5.78
CA ALA A 82 -6.21 2.00 -5.63
C ALA A 82 -5.84 2.98 -4.51
N VAL A 83 -5.28 2.50 -3.39
CA VAL A 83 -4.78 3.34 -2.30
C VAL A 83 -3.56 4.16 -2.74
N HIS A 84 -2.62 3.58 -3.48
CA HIS A 84 -1.49 4.31 -4.05
C HIS A 84 -1.94 5.43 -5.01
N GLY A 85 -2.84 5.12 -5.94
CA GLY A 85 -3.40 6.13 -6.84
C GLY A 85 -4.18 7.23 -6.12
N LEU A 86 -4.85 6.89 -5.01
CA LEU A 86 -5.51 7.88 -4.14
C LEU A 86 -4.47 8.77 -3.43
N GLY A 87 -3.39 8.19 -2.92
CA GLY A 87 -2.28 8.91 -2.28
C GLY A 87 -1.69 9.98 -3.20
N HIS A 88 -1.39 9.63 -4.46
CA HIS A 88 -0.90 10.58 -5.45
C HIS A 88 -1.88 11.75 -5.68
N MET A 89 -3.19 11.49 -5.72
CA MET A 89 -4.19 12.58 -5.82
C MET A 89 -4.23 13.47 -4.57
N LEU A 90 -4.05 12.90 -3.37
CA LEU A 90 -4.00 13.70 -2.14
C LEU A 90 -2.79 14.65 -2.13
N GLU A 91 -1.65 14.23 -2.66
CA GLU A 91 -0.45 15.08 -2.79
C GLU A 91 -0.68 16.30 -3.72
N ASP A 92 -1.53 16.16 -4.74
CA ASP A 92 -1.88 17.26 -5.66
C ASP A 92 -2.86 18.28 -5.06
N LEU A 93 -3.76 17.83 -4.17
CA LEU A 93 -4.87 18.64 -3.68
C LEU A 93 -4.47 19.94 -2.99
N PRO A 94 -3.42 20.02 -2.13
CA PRO A 94 -3.01 21.27 -1.50
C PRO A 94 -2.66 22.36 -2.52
N ALA A 95 -1.99 21.99 -3.62
CA ALA A 95 -1.65 22.91 -4.69
C ALA A 95 -2.90 23.39 -5.44
N LEU A 96 -3.88 22.50 -5.66
CA LEU A 96 -5.17 22.84 -6.26
C LEU A 96 -6.01 23.74 -5.36
N ALA A 97 -6.02 23.50 -4.05
CA ALA A 97 -6.70 24.34 -3.06
C ALA A 97 -6.11 25.75 -3.01
N ALA A 98 -4.77 25.88 -3.09
CA ALA A 98 -4.12 27.18 -3.19
C ALA A 98 -4.50 27.94 -4.48
N LYS A 99 -4.69 27.22 -5.60
CA LYS A 99 -5.12 27.81 -6.89
C LYS A 99 -6.61 28.20 -6.90
N ALA A 100 -7.45 27.54 -6.10
CA ALA A 100 -8.91 27.73 -6.09
C ALA A 100 -9.37 29.09 -5.51
N LYS A 101 -8.46 29.93 -5.01
CA LYS A 101 -8.77 31.26 -4.43
C LYS A 101 -9.83 31.20 -3.32
N LEU A 102 -9.73 30.17 -2.49
CA LEU A 102 -10.61 29.96 -1.35
C LEU A 102 -10.51 31.10 -0.33
N SER A 103 -11.55 31.28 0.47
CA SER A 103 -11.44 32.11 1.68
C SER A 103 -10.44 31.48 2.65
N ALA A 104 -9.89 32.27 3.58
CA ALA A 104 -8.95 31.73 4.58
C ALA A 104 -9.54 30.57 5.38
N ALA A 105 -10.80 30.69 5.79
CA ALA A 105 -11.51 29.62 6.50
C ALA A 105 -11.70 28.37 5.63
N ALA A 106 -12.08 28.53 4.36
CA ALA A 106 -12.24 27.40 3.45
C ALA A 106 -10.89 26.73 3.11
N ALA A 107 -9.81 27.49 2.97
CA ALA A 107 -8.47 26.94 2.77
C ALA A 107 -7.97 26.15 3.99
N GLU A 108 -8.24 26.65 5.21
CA GLU A 108 -7.92 25.93 6.45
C GLU A 108 -8.71 24.62 6.55
N THR A 109 -10.03 24.67 6.29
CA THR A 109 -10.87 23.48 6.24
C THR A 109 -10.35 22.48 5.19
N ALA A 110 -10.01 22.94 3.99
CA ALA A 110 -9.51 22.08 2.93
C ALA A 110 -8.22 21.36 3.33
N ASN A 111 -7.21 22.10 3.83
CA ASN A 111 -5.94 21.51 4.24
C ASN A 111 -6.12 20.51 5.39
N LYS A 112 -6.99 20.81 6.37
CA LYS A 112 -7.29 19.90 7.46
C LYS A 112 -7.95 18.61 6.95
N SER A 113 -8.92 18.72 6.05
CA SER A 113 -9.61 17.57 5.47
C SER A 113 -8.68 16.72 4.60
N ILE A 114 -7.78 17.35 3.83
CA ILE A 114 -6.76 16.63 3.05
C ILE A 114 -5.85 15.82 3.99
N GLY A 115 -5.32 16.43 5.05
CA GLY A 115 -4.48 15.73 6.02
C GLY A 115 -5.21 14.59 6.76
N GLU A 116 -6.51 14.76 7.04
CA GLU A 116 -7.33 13.69 7.62
C GLU A 116 -7.48 12.50 6.67
N LEU A 117 -7.63 12.77 5.36
CA LEU A 117 -7.67 11.72 4.33
C LEU A 117 -6.32 11.01 4.21
N GLU A 118 -5.21 11.76 4.17
CA GLU A 118 -3.85 11.19 4.14
C GLU A 118 -3.63 10.27 5.35
N GLU A 119 -4.04 10.68 6.55
CA GLU A 119 -3.91 9.83 7.75
C GLU A 119 -4.78 8.57 7.66
N CYS A 120 -6.03 8.69 7.21
CA CYS A 120 -6.92 7.54 7.07
C CYS A 120 -6.39 6.55 6.03
N PHE A 121 -6.03 7.02 4.85
CA PHE A 121 -5.55 6.15 3.79
C PHE A 121 -4.14 5.62 4.05
N GLY A 122 -3.27 6.35 4.75
CA GLY A 122 -1.99 5.84 5.24
C GLY A 122 -2.16 4.70 6.24
N LYS A 123 -3.15 4.76 7.14
CA LYS A 123 -3.47 3.63 8.04
C LYS A 123 -3.98 2.41 7.27
N LEU A 124 -4.76 2.63 6.21
CA LEU A 124 -5.23 1.55 5.36
C LEU A 124 -4.08 0.91 4.57
N ASP A 125 -3.20 1.73 4.02
CA ASP A 125 -1.96 1.33 3.34
C ASP A 125 -1.08 0.44 4.25
N GLU A 126 -0.82 0.90 5.48
CA GLU A 126 -0.10 0.11 6.48
C GLU A 126 -0.73 -1.28 6.70
N ALA A 127 -2.07 -1.36 6.75
CA ALA A 127 -2.77 -2.63 6.89
C ALA A 127 -2.69 -3.51 5.62
N LEU A 128 -2.66 -2.90 4.44
CA LEU A 128 -2.46 -3.54 3.12
C LEU A 128 -1.01 -4.02 2.89
N HIS A 129 -0.06 -3.54 3.68
CA HIS A 129 1.32 -4.03 3.67
C HIS A 129 1.71 -4.89 4.88
N ALA A 130 0.86 -4.97 5.91
CA ALA A 130 1.08 -5.86 7.06
C ALA A 130 1.09 -7.34 6.65
N ALA A 131 1.91 -8.15 7.33
CA ALA A 131 1.92 -9.60 7.11
C ALA A 131 0.55 -10.22 7.47
N GLU A 132 0.17 -11.28 6.74
CA GLU A 132 -1.10 -11.96 7.00
C GLU A 132 -1.21 -12.45 8.46
N GLY A 133 -2.37 -12.20 9.07
CA GLY A 133 -2.63 -12.56 10.47
C GLY A 133 -1.99 -11.63 11.50
N GLN A 134 -1.35 -10.54 11.08
CA GLN A 134 -0.78 -9.53 11.98
C GLN A 134 -1.60 -8.25 11.95
N GLY A 135 -2.23 -7.92 13.08
CA GLY A 135 -3.07 -6.72 13.21
C GLY A 135 -4.51 -6.93 12.72
N GLU A 136 -5.23 -5.82 12.56
CA GLU A 136 -6.57 -5.79 11.95
C GLU A 136 -6.46 -6.00 10.43
N SER A 137 -7.44 -6.66 9.83
CA SER A 137 -7.48 -6.80 8.38
C SER A 137 -7.71 -5.44 7.70
N PRO A 138 -7.26 -5.25 6.44
CA PRO A 138 -7.54 -4.01 5.70
C PRO A 138 -9.03 -3.65 5.64
N ALA A 139 -9.91 -4.66 5.56
CA ALA A 139 -11.35 -4.45 5.57
C ALA A 139 -11.86 -3.90 6.91
N GLU A 140 -11.35 -4.40 8.04
CA GLU A 140 -11.68 -3.90 9.38
C GLU A 140 -11.15 -2.48 9.58
N VAL A 141 -9.89 -2.22 9.18
CA VAL A 141 -9.30 -0.88 9.23
C VAL A 141 -10.12 0.10 8.40
N HIS A 142 -10.40 -0.21 7.13
CA HIS A 142 -11.24 0.62 6.27
C HIS A 142 -12.63 0.87 6.87
N ALA A 143 -13.26 -0.16 7.44
CA ALA A 143 -14.56 -0.01 8.10
C ALA A 143 -14.51 0.94 9.30
N SER A 144 -13.44 0.90 10.11
CA SER A 144 -13.27 1.80 11.26
C SER A 144 -13.01 3.26 10.86
N LEU A 145 -12.49 3.50 9.65
CA LEU A 145 -12.14 4.82 9.13
C LEU A 145 -13.26 5.47 8.31
N LYS A 146 -14.27 4.69 7.90
CA LYS A 146 -15.31 5.12 6.95
C LYS A 146 -15.94 6.47 7.29
N ASP A 147 -16.36 6.68 8.54
CA ASP A 147 -17.03 7.92 8.94
C ASP A 147 -16.08 9.12 8.87
N ARG A 148 -14.79 8.93 9.21
CA ARG A 148 -13.76 9.98 9.11
C ARG A 148 -13.51 10.38 7.66
N ILE A 149 -13.39 9.37 6.78
CA ILE A 149 -13.23 9.57 5.33
C ILE A 149 -14.43 10.33 4.76
N GLU A 150 -15.66 9.93 5.12
CA GLU A 150 -16.88 10.59 4.64
C GLU A 150 -16.96 12.05 5.12
N VAL A 151 -16.65 12.31 6.39
CA VAL A 151 -16.63 13.68 6.95
C VAL A 151 -15.59 14.55 6.25
N ALA A 152 -14.38 14.05 6.05
CA ALA A 152 -13.32 14.79 5.40
C ALA A 152 -13.62 15.08 3.92
N LEU A 153 -14.12 14.09 3.17
CA LEU A 153 -14.56 14.29 1.78
C LEU A 153 -15.67 15.33 1.67
N LYS A 154 -16.67 15.27 2.56
CA LYS A 154 -17.79 16.22 2.55
C LYS A 154 -17.36 17.64 2.90
N ALA A 155 -16.31 17.81 3.71
CA ALA A 155 -15.76 19.12 4.06
C ALA A 155 -14.92 19.76 2.93
N LEU A 156 -14.66 19.04 1.84
CA LEU A 156 -14.00 19.55 0.64
C LEU A 156 -14.97 20.02 -0.46
N GLU A 157 -16.29 19.88 -0.24
CA GLU A 157 -17.37 20.33 -1.12
C GLU A 157 -17.79 21.79 -0.84
#